data_AF-A0AAD5S4W3-F1
#
_entry.id   AF-A0AAD5S4W3-F1
#
_cell.length_a   1.000
_cell.length_b   1.000
_cell.length_c   1.000
_cell.angle_alpha   90.00
_cell.angle_beta   90.00
_cell.angle_gamma   90.00
#
_symmetry.space_group_name_H-M   'P 1'
#
loop_
_entity.id
_entity.type
_entity.pdbx_description
1 polymer ?
#
loop_
_entity_poly.entity_id
_entity_poly.type
_entity_poly.pdbx_seq_one_letter_code
_entity_poly.pdbx_strand_id
1 'polypeptide(L)'
;MGILYATQATLYISHPSSKTHRKALQKSQTRSKKLQTSLTTLTDLLSLTHLEFRLSSPFPRHVYSEILQLLNTMSDRLSSMITMSKVGFGGAREEYILEVARWRKDMYKQVLLFMHVLATGLGSKTPLPAGMPPARVARLRLLAKLQEGPRG
;
A
#
# COMPACT_ATOMS: atom_id res chain seq x y z
N MET A 1 -6.98 1.49 0.09
CA MET A 1 -5.55 1.14 0.19
C MET A 1 -5.23 -0.33 -0.15
N GLY A 2 -5.75 -1.33 0.55
CA GLY A 2 -5.39 -2.74 0.32
C GLY A 2 -5.58 -3.23 -1.13
N ILE A 3 -6.67 -2.83 -1.79
CA ILE A 3 -6.93 -3.22 -3.19
C ILE A 3 -5.91 -2.60 -4.16
N LEU A 4 -5.46 -1.37 -3.91
CA LEU A 4 -4.41 -0.72 -4.70
C LEU A 4 -3.08 -1.48 -4.54
N TYR A 5 -2.72 -1.82 -3.30
CA TYR A 5 -1.54 -2.63 -3.01
C TYR A 5 -1.59 -4.01 -3.69
N ALA A 6 -2.74 -4.68 -3.70
CA ALA A 6 -2.91 -5.96 -4.39
C ALA A 6 -2.67 -5.83 -5.90
N THR A 7 -3.26 -4.81 -6.55
CA THR A 7 -3.01 -4.56 -7.98
C THR A 7 -1.55 -4.21 -8.27
N GLN A 8 -0.88 -3.54 -7.32
CA GLN A 8 0.54 -3.22 -7.42
C GLN A 8 1.42 -4.46 -7.28
N ALA A 9 1.08 -5.39 -6.38
CA ALA A 9 1.79 -6.65 -6.27
C ALA A 9 1.69 -7.46 -7.58
N THR A 10 0.52 -7.48 -8.24
CA THR A 10 0.36 -8.10 -9.56
C THR A 10 1.30 -7.46 -10.61
N LEU A 11 1.53 -6.15 -10.55
CA LEU A 11 2.45 -5.47 -11.48
C LEU A 11 3.89 -5.96 -11.35
N TYR A 12 4.37 -6.14 -10.11
CA TYR A 12 5.74 -6.60 -9.87
C TYR A 12 5.95 -8.10 -10.11
N ILE A 13 4.87 -8.89 -10.14
CA ILE A 13 4.93 -10.33 -10.39
C ILE A 13 4.76 -10.64 -11.89
N SER A 14 4.08 -9.77 -12.64
CA SER A 14 3.82 -9.98 -14.07
C SER A 14 4.91 -9.38 -14.95
N HIS A 15 5.31 -10.13 -15.98
CA HIS A 15 6.27 -9.68 -16.98
C HIS A 15 5.76 -8.39 -17.67
N PRO A 16 6.60 -7.35 -17.88
CA PRO A 16 6.16 -6.04 -18.37
C PRO A 16 5.50 -6.09 -19.75
N SER A 17 5.90 -7.01 -20.61
CA SER A 17 5.28 -7.24 -21.93
C SER A 17 3.91 -7.94 -21.89
N SER A 18 3.48 -8.45 -20.72
CA SER A 18 2.23 -9.18 -20.59
C SER A 18 1.01 -8.26 -20.68
N LYS A 19 -0.06 -8.72 -21.37
CA LYS A 19 -1.38 -8.04 -21.38
C LYS A 19 -1.91 -7.83 -19.96
N THR A 20 -1.57 -8.73 -19.03
CA THR A 20 -1.94 -8.65 -17.61
C THR A 20 -1.27 -7.46 -16.92
N HIS A 21 0.02 -7.21 -17.22
CA HIS A 21 0.78 -6.11 -16.67
C HIS A 21 0.16 -4.76 -17.07
N ARG A 22 -0.11 -4.56 -18.36
CA ARG A 22 -0.73 -3.33 -18.87
C ARG A 22 -2.10 -3.05 -18.23
N LYS A 23 -2.94 -4.09 -18.09
CA LYS A 23 -4.24 -3.97 -17.42
C LYS A 23 -4.09 -3.63 -15.93
N ALA A 24 -3.14 -4.25 -15.24
CA ALA A 24 -2.85 -3.96 -13.83
C ALA A 24 -2.36 -2.52 -13.65
N LEU A 25 -1.55 -2.01 -14.58
CA LEU A 25 -0.99 -0.65 -14.57
C LEU A 25 -2.07 0.42 -14.71
N GLN A 26 -2.99 0.21 -15.65
CA GLN A 26 -4.13 1.11 -15.81
C GLN A 26 -5.01 1.10 -14.56
N LYS A 27 -5.33 -0.09 -14.03
CA LYS A 27 -6.16 -0.23 -12.82
C LYS A 27 -5.51 0.42 -11.60
N SER A 28 -4.20 0.25 -11.40
CA SER A 28 -3.49 0.83 -10.27
C SER A 28 -3.48 2.35 -10.37
N GLN A 29 -3.25 2.93 -11.55
CA GLN A 29 -3.32 4.38 -11.76
C GLN A 29 -4.69 4.96 -11.46
N THR A 30 -5.76 4.36 -12.01
CA THR A 30 -7.13 4.83 -11.76
C THR A 30 -7.46 4.78 -10.27
N ARG A 31 -7.09 3.70 -9.59
CA ARG A 31 -7.33 3.55 -8.15
C ARG A 31 -6.49 4.51 -7.32
N SER A 32 -5.24 4.78 -7.71
CA SER A 32 -4.35 5.75 -7.05
C SER A 32 -4.93 7.16 -7.12
N LYS A 33 -5.40 7.57 -8.31
CA LYS A 33 -6.07 8.87 -8.49
C LYS A 33 -7.31 8.99 -7.61
N LYS A 34 -8.20 7.99 -7.63
CA LYS A 34 -9.41 7.97 -6.80
C LYS A 34 -9.08 8.09 -5.31
N LEU A 35 -8.09 7.34 -4.84
CA LEU A 35 -7.63 7.40 -3.46
C LEU A 35 -7.11 8.80 -3.12
N GLN A 36 -6.29 9.39 -3.97
CA GLN A 36 -5.74 10.72 -3.72
C GLN A 36 -6.84 11.77 -3.63
N THR A 37 -7.83 11.73 -4.54
CA THR A 37 -9.01 12.59 -4.47
C THR A 37 -9.74 12.42 -3.13
N SER A 38 -9.99 11.18 -2.69
CA SER A 38 -10.64 10.94 -1.39
C SER A 38 -9.82 11.48 -0.21
N LEU A 39 -8.49 11.35 -0.22
CA LEU A 39 -7.63 11.89 0.83
C LEU A 39 -7.64 13.41 0.86
N THR A 40 -7.63 14.06 -0.30
CA THR A 40 -7.78 15.52 -0.42
C THR A 40 -9.13 15.96 0.15
N THR A 41 -10.23 15.34 -0.27
CA THR A 41 -11.57 15.67 0.26
C THR A 41 -11.66 15.49 1.77
N LEU A 42 -11.09 14.42 2.33
CA LEU A 42 -11.08 14.21 3.78
C LEU A 42 -10.24 15.27 4.51
N THR A 43 -9.15 15.73 3.90
CA THR A 43 -8.31 16.81 4.44
C THR A 43 -9.07 18.14 4.43
N ASP A 44 -9.80 18.41 3.36
CA ASP A 44 -10.64 19.60 3.24
C ASP A 44 -11.78 19.57 4.28
N LEU A 45 -12.47 18.44 4.41
CA LEU A 45 -13.51 18.25 5.44
C LEU A 45 -12.94 18.41 6.86
N LEU A 46 -11.76 17.87 7.13
CA LEU A 46 -11.06 18.05 8.41
C LEU A 46 -10.71 19.52 8.69
N SER A 47 -10.51 20.33 7.63
CA SER A 47 -10.26 21.75 7.78
C SER A 47 -11.53 22.51 8.18
N LEU A 48 -12.70 22.05 7.75
CA LEU A 48 -14.01 22.67 8.01
C LEU A 48 -14.63 22.31 9.37
N THR A 49 -14.05 21.35 10.12
CA THR A 49 -14.63 20.89 11.39
C THR A 49 -14.73 21.98 12.47
N HIS A 50 -14.01 23.10 12.32
CA HIS A 50 -14.10 24.24 13.24
C HIS A 50 -15.42 25.01 13.11
N LEU A 51 -16.13 24.87 11.99
CA LEU A 51 -17.42 25.51 11.72
C LEU A 51 -18.61 24.69 12.22
N GLU A 52 -18.38 23.45 12.66
CA GLU A 52 -19.46 22.56 13.05
C GLU A 52 -20.00 22.89 14.44
N PHE A 53 -21.29 23.21 14.54
CA PHE A 53 -21.98 23.30 15.82
C PHE A 53 -22.11 21.90 16.44
N ARG A 54 -21.40 21.67 17.55
CA ARG A 54 -21.38 20.38 18.25
C ARG A 54 -21.97 20.51 19.64
N LEU A 55 -22.90 19.61 19.96
CA LEU A 55 -23.51 19.48 21.29
C LEU A 55 -22.64 18.69 22.29
N SER A 56 -21.51 18.12 21.84
CA SER A 56 -20.61 17.24 22.61
C SER A 56 -19.18 17.82 22.67
N SER A 57 -18.25 17.06 23.27
CA SER A 57 -16.81 17.35 23.35
C SER A 57 -16.22 17.84 22.00
N PRO A 58 -15.15 18.67 22.02
CA PRO A 58 -14.45 19.12 20.83
C PRO A 58 -14.02 17.97 19.92
N PHE A 59 -14.04 18.22 18.61
CA PHE A 59 -13.59 17.23 17.63
C PHE A 59 -12.07 16.99 17.74
N PRO A 60 -11.60 15.72 17.79
CA PRO A 60 -10.17 15.42 17.93
C PRO A 60 -9.43 15.59 16.58
N ARG A 61 -9.31 16.85 16.12
CA ARG A 61 -8.71 17.21 14.82
C ARG A 61 -7.27 16.69 14.66
N HIS A 62 -6.47 16.76 15.73
CA HIS A 62 -5.08 16.31 15.75
C HIS A 62 -4.95 14.83 15.36
N VAL A 63 -5.75 13.96 15.99
CA VAL A 63 -5.71 12.51 15.75
C VAL A 63 -6.00 12.20 14.28
N TYR A 64 -7.06 12.79 13.72
CA TYR A 64 -7.39 12.57 12.31
C TYR A 64 -6.37 13.19 11.35
N SER A 65 -5.73 14.31 11.74
CA SER A 65 -4.66 14.92 10.94
C SER A 65 -3.46 13.98 10.83
N GLU A 66 -3.01 13.39 11.93
CA GLU A 66 -1.92 12.41 11.92
C GLU A 66 -2.25 11.18 11.07
N ILE A 67 -3.48 10.65 11.20
CA ILE A 67 -3.95 9.53 10.39
C ILE A 67 -3.90 9.89 8.90
N LEU A 68 -4.40 11.07 8.50
CA LEU A 68 -4.38 11.51 7.11
C LEU A 68 -2.95 11.73 6.59
N GLN A 69 -2.04 12.26 7.39
CA GLN A 69 -0.63 12.41 7.01
C GLN A 69 0.03 11.05 6.75
N LEU A 70 -0.22 10.07 7.61
CA LEU A 70 0.27 8.70 7.43
C LEU A 70 -0.31 8.06 6.17
N LEU A 71 -1.61 8.23 5.92
CA LEU A 71 -2.28 7.69 4.73
C LEU A 71 -1.77 8.34 3.44
N ASN A 72 -1.53 9.66 3.44
CA ASN A 72 -0.91 10.36 2.31
C ASN A 72 0.51 9.83 2.05
N THR A 73 1.34 9.71 3.08
CA THR A 73 2.69 9.15 2.95
C THR A 73 2.67 7.74 2.36
N MET A 74 1.71 6.90 2.77
CA MET A 74 1.54 5.56 2.19
C MET A 74 1.04 5.61 0.73
N SER A 75 0.13 6.55 0.40
CA SER A 75 -0.38 6.80 -0.95
C SER A 75 0.76 7.21 -1.89
N ASP A 76 1.64 8.09 -1.44
CA ASP A 76 2.80 8.57 -2.19
C ASP A 76 3.76 7.43 -2.49
N ARG A 77 4.09 6.59 -1.49
CA ARG A 77 4.95 5.41 -1.70
C ARG A 77 4.36 4.45 -2.72
N LEU A 78 3.05 4.21 -2.67
CA LEU A 78 2.36 3.38 -3.66
C LEU A 78 2.42 4.00 -5.07
N SER A 79 2.24 5.32 -5.15
CA SER A 79 2.30 6.07 -6.40
C SER A 79 3.71 6.06 -7.00
N SER A 80 4.75 6.23 -6.19
CA SER A 80 6.15 6.10 -6.63
C SER A 80 6.42 4.70 -7.19
N MET A 81 5.91 3.65 -6.55
CA MET A 81 6.05 2.28 -7.06
C MET A 81 5.38 2.10 -8.43
N ILE A 82 4.19 2.70 -8.64
CA ILE A 82 3.52 2.69 -9.96
C ILE A 82 4.39 3.39 -11.00
N THR A 83 4.94 4.55 -10.69
CA THR A 83 5.82 5.30 -11.60
C THR A 83 7.08 4.50 -11.94
N MET A 84 7.72 3.85 -10.97
CA MET A 84 8.88 2.99 -11.21
C MET A 84 8.55 1.82 -12.15
N SER A 85 7.35 1.24 -12.05
CA SER A 85 6.93 0.17 -12.94
C SER A 85 6.73 0.61 -14.40
N LYS A 86 6.51 1.91 -14.66
CA LYS A 86 6.38 2.45 -16.03
C LYS A 86 7.72 2.63 -16.74
N VAL A 87 8.73 3.06 -15.99
CA VAL A 87 10.06 3.41 -16.54
C VAL A 87 10.79 2.15 -17.02
N GLY A 88 10.34 0.97 -16.57
CA GLY A 88 10.99 -0.30 -16.89
C GLY A 88 12.30 -0.45 -16.13
N PHE A 89 12.80 -1.69 -16.09
CA PHE A 89 14.10 -2.01 -15.55
C PHE A 89 14.88 -2.62 -16.72
N GLY A 90 16.03 -2.06 -17.10
CA GLY A 90 16.83 -2.61 -18.21
C GLY A 90 17.24 -4.07 -17.97
N GLY A 91 17.64 -4.79 -19.03
CA GLY A 91 17.73 -6.27 -19.07
C GLY A 91 18.33 -6.95 -17.83
N ALA A 92 19.55 -6.60 -17.41
CA ALA A 92 20.19 -7.22 -16.24
C ALA A 92 19.43 -7.00 -14.91
N ARG A 93 18.64 -5.93 -14.82
CA ARG A 93 17.82 -5.62 -13.64
C ARG A 93 16.49 -6.38 -13.66
N GLU A 94 16.03 -6.82 -14.84
CA GLU A 94 14.79 -7.58 -15.01
C GLU A 94 14.92 -9.02 -14.49
N GLU A 95 16.03 -9.71 -14.81
CA GLU A 95 16.35 -11.05 -14.29
C GLU A 95 16.46 -11.06 -12.76
N TYR A 96 17.21 -10.12 -12.19
CA TYR A 96 17.32 -9.97 -10.74
C TYR A 96 15.97 -9.69 -10.05
N ILE A 97 15.10 -8.90 -10.70
CA ILE A 97 13.76 -8.61 -10.16
C ILE A 97 12.90 -9.87 -10.12
N LEU A 98 12.98 -10.73 -11.13
CA LEU A 98 12.26 -12.00 -11.19
C LEU A 98 12.73 -12.97 -10.10
N GLU A 99 14.05 -13.07 -9.88
CA GLU A 99 14.61 -13.89 -8.80
C GLU A 99 14.17 -13.41 -7.42
N VAL A 100 14.08 -12.09 -7.22
CA VAL A 100 13.64 -11.49 -5.96
C VAL A 100 12.11 -11.58 -5.81
N ALA A 101 11.35 -11.72 -6.90
CA ALA A 101 9.89 -11.74 -6.88
C ALA A 101 9.32 -12.86 -6.01
N ARG A 102 9.99 -14.03 -5.95
CA ARG A 102 9.59 -15.16 -5.08
C ARG A 102 9.56 -14.76 -3.60
N TRP A 103 10.56 -14.00 -3.16
CA TRP A 103 10.71 -13.57 -1.76
C TRP A 103 9.78 -12.41 -1.44
N ARG A 104 9.54 -11.52 -2.41
CA ARG A 104 8.58 -10.41 -2.25
C ARG A 104 7.15 -10.91 -2.13
N LYS A 105 6.79 -12.04 -2.77
CA LYS A 105 5.44 -12.62 -2.70
C LYS A 105 4.98 -12.89 -1.27
N ASP A 106 5.86 -13.40 -0.40
CA ASP A 106 5.52 -13.63 1.02
C ASP A 106 5.26 -12.30 1.75
N MET A 107 6.15 -11.32 1.56
CA MET A 107 5.97 -9.97 2.12
C MET A 107 4.66 -9.32 1.64
N TYR A 108 4.35 -9.41 0.34
CA TYR A 108 3.12 -8.86 -0.24
C TYR A 108 1.87 -9.47 0.41
N LYS A 109 1.84 -10.80 0.58
CA LYS A 109 0.72 -11.49 1.22
C LYS A 109 0.50 -11.01 2.66
N GLN A 110 1.59 -10.88 3.43
CA GLN A 110 1.50 -10.46 4.82
C GLN A 110 1.01 -9.02 4.98
N VAL A 111 1.50 -8.10 4.14
CA VAL A 111 1.03 -6.71 4.14
C VAL A 111 -0.44 -6.62 3.69
N LEU A 112 -0.84 -7.41 2.68
CA LEU A 112 -2.23 -7.43 2.23
C LEU A 112 -3.17 -7.97 3.32
N LEU A 113 -2.78 -9.04 3.99
CA LEU A 113 -3.53 -9.62 5.10
C LEU A 113 -3.65 -8.62 6.26
N PHE A 114 -2.56 -7.94 6.61
CA PHE A 114 -2.57 -6.88 7.61
C PHE A 114 -3.58 -5.78 7.28
N MET A 115 -3.57 -5.30 6.02
CA MET A 115 -4.52 -4.29 5.56
C MET A 115 -5.97 -4.76 5.56
N HIS A 116 -6.20 -6.06 5.28
CA HIS A 116 -7.54 -6.65 5.33
C HIS A 116 -8.06 -6.77 6.77
N VAL A 117 -7.22 -7.25 7.70
CA VAL A 117 -7.57 -7.34 9.12
C VAL A 117 -7.85 -5.96 9.71
N LEU A 118 -7.05 -4.94 9.36
CA LEU A 118 -7.34 -3.56 9.77
C LEU A 118 -8.66 -3.03 9.20
N ALA A 119 -8.91 -3.25 7.91
CA ALA A 119 -10.13 -2.76 7.27
C ALA A 119 -11.40 -3.43 7.85
N THR A 120 -11.33 -4.73 8.11
CA THR A 120 -12.43 -5.49 8.72
C THR A 120 -12.65 -5.02 10.16
N GLY A 121 -11.61 -4.96 10.99
CA GLY A 121 -11.74 -4.51 12.39
C GLY A 121 -12.26 -3.07 12.52
N LEU A 122 -11.81 -2.15 11.65
CA LEU A 122 -12.30 -0.77 11.65
C LEU A 122 -13.78 -0.69 11.24
N GLY A 123 -14.22 -1.51 10.28
CA GLY A 123 -15.60 -1.53 9.81
C GLY A 123 -16.57 -2.23 10.77
N SER A 124 -16.14 -3.33 11.40
CA SER A 124 -16.96 -4.13 12.33
C SER A 124 -16.95 -3.60 13.77
N LYS A 125 -16.06 -2.63 14.09
CA LYS A 125 -15.80 -2.16 15.46
C LYS A 125 -15.40 -3.28 16.42
N THR A 126 -14.93 -4.42 15.90
CA THR A 126 -14.44 -5.53 16.71
C THR A 126 -12.98 -5.29 17.11
N PRO A 127 -12.55 -5.74 18.31
CA PRO A 127 -11.15 -5.66 18.67
C PRO A 127 -10.29 -6.38 17.64
N LEU A 128 -9.08 -5.85 17.40
CA LEU A 128 -8.14 -6.49 16.49
C LEU A 128 -7.71 -7.86 17.05
N PRO A 129 -7.48 -8.87 16.19
CA PRO A 129 -6.98 -10.17 16.63
C PRO A 129 -5.67 -10.03 17.43
N ALA A 130 -5.51 -10.82 18.50
CA ALA A 130 -4.32 -10.79 19.36
C ALA A 130 -3.03 -11.13 18.60
N GLY A 131 -3.13 -11.94 17.52
CA GLY A 131 -2.02 -12.25 16.63
C GLY A 131 -2.17 -11.51 15.30
N MET A 132 -1.57 -10.32 15.17
CA MET A 132 -1.48 -9.64 13.88
C MET A 132 -0.46 -10.33 12.96
N PRO A 133 -0.70 -10.38 11.65
CA PRO A 133 0.25 -10.95 10.71
C PRO A 133 1.60 -10.21 10.80
N PRO A 134 2.74 -10.93 10.92
CA PRO A 134 4.02 -10.32 11.24
C PRO A 134 4.69 -9.71 9.99
N ALA A 135 4.09 -8.66 9.43
CA ALA A 135 4.56 -8.00 8.22
C ALA A 135 6.01 -7.50 8.36
N ARG A 136 6.40 -7.05 9.56
CA ARG A 136 7.79 -6.66 9.88
C ARG A 136 8.76 -7.83 9.76
N VAL A 137 8.40 -9.00 10.28
CA VAL A 137 9.24 -10.20 10.20
C VAL A 137 9.39 -10.65 8.75
N ALA A 138 8.31 -10.61 7.95
CA ALA A 138 8.40 -10.93 6.52
C ALA A 138 9.32 -9.96 5.76
N ARG A 139 9.29 -8.66 6.09
CA ARG A 139 10.23 -7.67 5.56
C ARG A 139 11.68 -7.98 5.96
N LEU A 140 11.93 -8.30 7.23
CA LEU A 140 13.28 -8.65 7.69
C LEU A 140 13.81 -9.90 6.99
N ARG A 141 12.96 -10.93 6.81
CA ARG A 141 13.29 -12.13 6.03
C ARG A 141 13.64 -11.78 4.57
N LEU A 142 12.89 -10.88 3.95
CA LEU A 142 13.22 -10.40 2.60
C LEU A 142 14.58 -9.70 2.56
N LEU A 143 14.87 -8.81 3.52
CA LEU A 143 16.14 -8.09 3.58
C LEU A 143 17.33 -9.05 3.79
N ALA A 144 17.20 -10.03 4.69
CA ALA A 144 18.21 -11.06 4.89
C ALA A 144 18.48 -11.85 3.60
N LYS A 145 17.43 -12.24 2.87
CA LYS A 145 17.57 -12.95 1.58
C LYS A 145 18.21 -12.09 0.48
N LEU A 146 17.98 -10.78 0.50
CA LEU A 146 18.63 -9.85 -0.43
C LEU A 146 20.11 -9.66 -0.11
N GLN A 147 20.48 -9.66 1.18
CA GLN A 147 21.87 -9.55 1.64
C GLN A 147 22.69 -10.82 1.37
N GLU A 148 22.06 -12.00 1.41
CA GLU A 148 22.71 -13.28 1.09
C GLU A 148 23.09 -13.43 -0.40
N GLY A 149 22.58 -12.56 -1.29
CA GLY A 149 22.80 -12.61 -2.73
C GLY A 149 22.14 -13.82 -3.43
N PRO A 150 21.91 -13.77 -4.75
CA PRO A 150 21.53 -14.95 -5.50
C PRO A 150 22.73 -15.90 -5.53
N ARG A 151 22.64 -17.04 -4.84
CA ARG A 151 23.59 -18.14 -5.06
C ARG A 151 23.28 -18.69 -6.45
N GLY A 152 24.22 -18.48 -7.38
CA GLY A 152 24.20 -19.11 -8.70
C GLY A 152 24.19 -20.62 -8.61
#